data_AF-A0A951CCE9-F1
#
_entry.id   AF-A0A951CCE9-F1
#
_cell.length_a   1.000
_cell.length_b   1.000
_cell.length_c   1.000
_cell.angle_alpha   90.00
_cell.angle_beta   90.00
_cell.angle_gamma   90.00
#
_symmetry.space_group_name_H-M   'P 1'
#
loop_
_entity.id
_entity.type
_entity.pdbx_description
1 polymer ?
#
loop_
_entity_poly.entity_id
_entity_poly.type
_entity_poly.pdbx_seq_one_letter_code
_entity_poly.pdbx_strand_id
1 'polypeptide(L)'
;MVGRWSAFCVAAAMLTRAAAGAGTLQIQVSNLRSNEVIPQKYVYNRSGCSGENVSPEVRWSGAPASTNGFALVVWDQDAPVS
;
A
#
# COMPACT_ATOMS: atom_id res chain seq x y z
N MET A 1 63.46 -25.51 18.15
CA MET A 1 62.49 -24.39 18.25
C MET A 1 61.81 -24.27 16.90
N VAL A 2 60.48 -24.26 16.89
CA VAL A 2 59.60 -24.65 15.79
C VAL A 2 59.38 -23.49 14.80
N GLY A 3 59.52 -23.76 13.50
CA GLY A 3 59.22 -22.83 12.41
C GLY A 3 57.70 -22.64 12.24
N ARG A 4 57.26 -21.39 12.20
CA ARG A 4 55.84 -21.01 12.17
C ARG A 4 55.41 -20.78 10.72
N TRP A 5 54.54 -21.64 10.20
CA TRP A 5 53.96 -21.52 8.85
C TRP A 5 52.67 -20.72 8.96
N SER A 6 52.65 -19.51 8.41
CA SER A 6 51.44 -18.69 8.35
C SER A 6 50.56 -19.13 7.18
N ALA A 7 49.51 -19.91 7.48
CA ALA A 7 48.43 -20.18 6.53
C ALA A 7 47.54 -18.93 6.43
N PHE A 8 47.55 -18.26 5.27
CA PHE A 8 46.60 -17.20 4.94
C PHE A 8 45.29 -17.87 4.48
N CYS A 9 44.30 -17.95 5.36
CA CYS A 9 42.92 -18.28 4.98
C CYS A 9 42.26 -17.03 4.39
N VAL A 10 42.15 -16.97 3.06
CA VAL A 10 41.30 -15.98 2.40
C VAL A 10 39.85 -16.42 2.58
N ALA A 11 39.16 -15.86 3.58
CA ALA A 11 37.73 -16.06 3.76
C ALA A 11 36.98 -15.24 2.70
N ALA A 12 36.40 -15.92 1.70
CA ALA A 12 35.48 -15.30 0.75
C ALA A 12 34.20 -14.87 1.50
N ALA A 13 34.04 -13.58 1.76
CA ALA A 13 32.83 -13.03 2.35
C ALA A 13 31.68 -13.14 1.33
N MET A 14 30.75 -14.06 1.58
CA MET A 14 29.49 -14.13 0.84
C MET A 14 28.66 -12.88 1.20
N LEU A 15 28.58 -11.92 0.27
CA LEU A 15 27.66 -10.79 0.36
C LEU A 15 26.22 -11.31 0.23
N THR A 16 25.57 -11.57 1.36
CA THR A 16 24.11 -11.76 1.40
C THR A 16 23.46 -10.41 1.13
N ARG A 17 22.88 -10.24 -0.08
CA ARG A 17 22.08 -9.06 -0.38
C ARG A 17 20.80 -9.12 0.45
N ALA A 18 20.69 -8.28 1.47
CA ALA A 18 19.43 -8.08 2.17
C ALA A 18 18.37 -7.64 1.15
N ALA A 19 17.27 -8.39 1.06
CA ALA A 19 16.10 -7.93 0.34
C ALA A 19 15.57 -6.69 1.10
N ALA A 20 15.66 -5.52 0.49
CA ALA A 20 14.95 -4.34 1.00
C ALA A 20 13.46 -4.71 1.01
N GLY A 21 12.88 -4.88 2.19
CA GLY A 21 11.47 -5.20 2.34
C GLY A 21 10.65 -4.14 1.63
N ALA A 22 9.81 -4.57 0.68
CA ALA A 22 8.81 -3.69 0.11
C ALA A 22 7.94 -3.15 1.26
N GLY A 23 7.78 -1.83 1.33
CA GLY A 23 6.84 -1.24 2.28
C GLY A 23 5.46 -1.89 2.12
N THR A 24 4.74 -2.05 3.22
CA THR A 24 3.32 -2.40 3.14
C THR A 24 2.59 -1.18 2.60
N LEU A 25 1.91 -1.33 1.47
CA LEU A 25 1.01 -0.30 0.95
C LEU A 25 -0.11 -0.08 1.97
N GLN A 26 -0.19 1.14 2.49
CA GLN A 26 -1.24 1.57 3.40
C GLN A 26 -2.14 2.58 2.70
N ILE A 27 -3.43 2.52 2.97
CA ILE A 27 -4.44 3.46 2.49
C ILE A 27 -5.22 4.02 3.67
N GLN A 28 -5.48 5.32 3.64
CA GLN A 28 -6.28 6.03 4.63
C GLN A 28 -7.31 6.85 3.86
N VAL A 29 -8.57 6.76 4.29
CA VAL A 29 -9.68 7.51 3.70
C VAL A 29 -10.28 8.40 4.78
N SER A 30 -10.33 9.70 4.53
CA SER A 30 -10.75 10.66 5.55
C SER A 30 -12.28 10.71 5.68
N ASN A 31 -12.75 10.80 6.92
CA ASN A 31 -14.17 10.92 7.27
C ASN A 31 -15.05 9.76 6.75
N LEU A 32 -14.46 8.59 6.53
CA LEU A 32 -15.17 7.32 6.38
C LEU A 32 -14.69 6.36 7.46
N ARG A 33 -15.61 5.58 8.03
CA ARG A 33 -15.33 4.55 9.01
C ARG A 33 -16.01 3.26 8.58
N SER A 34 -15.40 2.14 8.94
CA SER A 34 -15.94 0.82 8.60
C SER A 34 -17.30 0.62 9.27
N ASN A 35 -18.26 0.09 8.52
CA ASN A 35 -19.63 -0.21 8.98
C ASN A 35 -20.44 1.01 9.46
N GLU A 36 -20.06 2.22 9.04
CA GLU A 36 -20.85 3.44 9.28
C GLU A 36 -21.55 3.93 8.01
N VAL A 37 -22.58 4.75 8.21
CA VAL A 37 -23.30 5.41 7.11
C VAL A 37 -22.37 6.36 6.37
N ILE A 38 -22.38 6.29 5.04
CA ILE A 38 -21.62 7.22 4.18
C ILE A 38 -22.19 8.65 4.34
N PRO A 39 -21.37 9.66 4.72
CA PRO A 39 -21.80 11.05 4.83
C PRO A 39 -22.39 11.61 3.52
N GLN A 40 -23.38 12.50 3.63
CA GLN A 40 -24.06 13.12 2.48
C GLN A 40 -23.11 13.77 1.47
N LYS A 41 -21.97 14.29 1.94
CA LYS A 41 -20.91 14.84 1.11
C LYS A 41 -20.44 13.88 0.00
N TYR A 42 -20.41 12.58 0.29
CA TYR A 42 -19.88 11.57 -0.62
C TYR A 42 -20.98 10.80 -1.38
N VAL A 43 -22.25 11.02 -1.03
CA VAL A 43 -23.38 10.37 -1.69
C VAL A 43 -23.60 10.99 -3.07
N TYR A 44 -24.00 10.17 -4.05
CA TYR A 44 -24.34 10.61 -5.39
C TYR A 44 -25.45 11.70 -5.37
N ASN A 45 -25.49 12.55 -6.39
CA ASN A 45 -26.37 13.73 -6.42
C ASN A 45 -27.33 13.74 -7.61
N ARG A 46 -27.58 12.57 -8.21
CA ARG A 46 -28.55 12.38 -9.29
C ARG A 46 -29.34 11.10 -9.06
N SER A 47 -30.27 10.81 -9.96
CA SER A 47 -31.06 9.57 -9.95
C SER A 47 -31.83 9.33 -8.64
N GLY A 48 -32.34 10.41 -8.04
CA GLY A 48 -33.08 10.36 -6.77
C GLY A 48 -32.23 10.47 -5.51
N CYS A 49 -30.91 10.47 -5.61
CA CYS A 49 -30.01 10.78 -4.50
C CYS A 49 -29.77 12.29 -4.38
N SER A 50 -29.58 12.78 -3.15
CA SER A 50 -29.45 14.21 -2.82
C SER A 50 -28.13 14.57 -2.13
N GLY A 51 -27.07 13.78 -2.33
CA GLY A 51 -25.75 14.08 -1.77
C GLY A 51 -25.01 15.18 -2.52
N GLU A 52 -23.73 15.38 -2.20
CA GLU A 52 -22.88 16.38 -2.88
C GLU A 52 -22.04 15.77 -4.02
N ASN A 53 -21.94 14.43 -4.10
CA ASN A 53 -21.17 13.69 -5.10
C ASN A 53 -19.70 14.10 -5.19
N VAL A 54 -19.08 14.36 -4.03
CA VAL A 54 -17.65 14.66 -3.91
C VAL A 54 -16.92 13.40 -3.48
N SER A 55 -15.75 13.09 -4.06
CA SER A 55 -14.94 11.96 -3.59
C SER A 55 -14.29 12.26 -2.23
N PRO A 56 -14.13 11.26 -1.34
CA PRO A 56 -13.39 11.44 -0.10
C PRO A 56 -11.91 11.71 -0.36
N GLU A 57 -11.24 12.35 0.59
CA GLU A 57 -9.78 12.46 0.56
C GLU A 57 -9.18 11.06 0.82
N VAL A 58 -8.24 10.66 -0.04
CA VAL A 58 -7.53 9.39 0.06
C VAL A 58 -6.03 9.67 0.13
N ARG A 59 -5.36 9.11 1.12
CA ARG A 59 -3.90 9.14 1.27
C ARG A 59 -3.36 7.72 1.24
N TRP A 60 -2.23 7.52 0.59
CA TRP A 60 -1.52 6.25 0.60
C TRP A 60 -0.04 6.44 0.88
N SER A 61 0.59 5.41 1.41
CA SER A 61 2.03 5.42 1.74
C SER A 61 2.60 4.01 1.67
N GLY A 62 3.93 3.91 1.62
CA GLY A 62 4.61 2.61 1.69
C GLY A 62 4.55 1.80 0.41
N ALA A 63 4.27 2.42 -0.74
CA ALA A 63 4.35 1.74 -2.03
C ALA A 63 5.79 1.26 -2.32
N PRO A 64 5.97 0.09 -2.97
CA PRO A 64 7.28 -0.35 -3.44
C PRO A 64 7.99 0.69 -4.32
N ALA A 65 9.32 0.76 -4.26
CA ALA A 65 10.11 1.70 -5.08
C ALA A 65 9.93 1.50 -6.60
N SER A 66 9.55 0.28 -7.02
CA SER A 66 9.28 -0.08 -8.41
C SER A 66 7.83 0.16 -8.85
N THR A 67 7.00 0.82 -8.03
CA THR A 67 5.61 1.12 -8.39
C THR A 67 5.55 2.11 -9.55
N ASN A 68 4.96 1.68 -10.67
CA ASN A 68 4.81 2.48 -11.89
C ASN A 68 3.46 3.22 -11.98
N GLY A 69 2.56 3.00 -11.02
CA GLY A 69 1.25 3.63 -11.00
C GLY A 69 0.34 3.03 -9.93
N PHE A 70 -0.79 3.70 -9.70
CA PHE A 70 -1.82 3.26 -8.76
C PHE A 70 -3.17 3.23 -9.47
N ALA A 71 -4.03 2.32 -9.02
CA ALA A 71 -5.45 2.33 -9.34
C ALA A 71 -6.24 2.47 -8.04
N LEU A 72 -7.24 3.34 -8.02
CA LEU A 72 -8.19 3.49 -6.92
C LEU A 72 -9.55 3.06 -7.42
N VAL A 73 -10.16 2.09 -6.73
CA VAL A 73 -11.47 1.54 -7.07
C VAL A 73 -12.37 1.66 -5.85
N VAL A 74 -13.56 2.23 -6.05
CA VAL A 74 -14.65 2.20 -5.08
C VAL A 74 -15.69 1.24 -5.66
N TRP A 75 -16.04 0.20 -4.90
CA TRP A 75 -16.89 -0.88 -5.37
C TRP A 75 -18.02 -1.16 -4.38
N ASP A 76 -19.24 -1.17 -4.89
CA ASP A 76 -20.43 -1.63 -4.18
C ASP A 76 -20.78 -3.02 -4.69
N GLN A 77 -20.53 -4.04 -3.87
CA GLN A 77 -20.81 -5.44 -4.21
C GLN A 77 -22.30 -5.80 -4.11
N ASP A 78 -23.10 -4.93 -3.48
CA ASP A 78 -24.52 -5.15 -3.23
C ASP A 78 -25.38 -4.53 -4.35
N ALA A 79 -24.78 -3.77 -5.26
CA ALA A 79 -25.45 -3.17 -6.40
C ALA A 79 -26.00 -4.26 -7.34
N PRO A 80 -27.29 -4.20 -7.71
CA PRO A 80 -27.85 -5.11 -8.71
C PRO A 80 -27.17 -4.92 -10.07
N VAL A 81 -26.63 -5.99 -10.64
CA VAL A 81 -26.17 -6.02 -12.03
C VAL A 81 -27.23 -6.71 -12.87
N SER A 82 -27.95 -5.93 -13.67
CA SER A 82 -28.92 -6.41 -14.67
C SER A 82 -28.31 -6.40 -16.06
#